data_AF-A0A926XY32-F1
#
_entry.id   AF-A0A926XY32-F1
#
_cell.length_a   1.000
_cell.length_b   1.000
_cell.length_c   1.000
_cell.angle_alpha   90.00
_cell.angle_beta   90.00
_cell.angle_gamma   90.00
#
_symmetry.space_group_name_H-M   'P 1'
#
loop_
_entity.id
_entity.type
_entity.pdbx_description
1 polymer ?
#
loop_
_entity_poly.entity_id
_entity_poly.type
_entity_poly.pdbx_seq_one_letter_code
_entity_poly.pdbx_strand_id
1 'polypeptide(L)'
;MSQYMVEFDLPTVMDEEFANLIPAQRLKVEELMEKGVLLSYSLSLDRQKLWCIFKTDSEIEVMEFISGFPLIKYMTPMITELMFHNMIAARIPLFSLN
;
A
#
# COMPACT_ATOMS: atom_id res chain seq x y z
N MET A 1 -7.64 13.59 -8.20
CA MET A 1 -7.10 12.34 -7.65
C MET A 1 -6.57 11.45 -8.76
N SER A 2 -5.25 11.50 -8.94
CA SER A 2 -4.47 10.56 -9.74
C SER A 2 -4.27 9.25 -8.98
N GLN A 3 -3.66 8.26 -9.64
CA GLN A 3 -3.24 7.01 -9.00
C GLN A 3 -1.72 6.91 -9.06
N TYR A 4 -1.11 6.40 -8.01
CA TYR A 4 0.33 6.23 -7.92
C TYR A 4 0.66 4.80 -7.50
N MET A 5 1.53 4.13 -8.24
CA MET A 5 2.16 2.90 -7.76
C MET A 5 3.37 3.27 -6.92
N VAL A 6 3.50 2.62 -5.77
CA VAL A 6 4.72 2.67 -4.97
C VAL A 6 5.28 1.28 -4.88
N GLU A 7 6.52 1.12 -5.33
CA GLU A 7 7.32 -0.07 -5.14
C GLU A 7 8.30 0.18 -4.00
N PHE A 8 8.40 -0.74 -3.05
CA PHE A 8 9.40 -0.69 -2.02
C PHE A 8 10.36 -1.86 -2.16
N ASP A 9 11.66 -1.55 -2.15
CA ASP A 9 12.68 -2.53 -1.81
C ASP A 9 12.76 -2.67 -0.29
N LEU A 10 12.68 -3.92 0.18
CA LEU A 10 12.81 -4.33 1.58
C LEU A 10 14.21 -4.91 1.83
N PRO A 11 14.73 -4.85 3.07
CA PRO A 11 16.05 -5.36 3.37
C PRO A 11 16.08 -6.89 3.29
N THR A 12 17.22 -7.44 2.89
CA THR A 12 17.44 -8.90 2.89
C THR A 12 17.42 -9.48 4.31
N VAL A 13 17.78 -8.68 5.32
CA VAL A 13 17.77 -9.07 6.72
C VAL A 13 16.73 -8.24 7.46
N MET A 14 15.76 -8.93 8.07
CA MET A 14 14.72 -8.34 8.91
C MET A 14 15.07 -8.67 10.37
N ASP A 15 15.53 -7.67 11.11
CA ASP A 15 15.88 -7.82 12.52
C ASP A 15 14.64 -7.93 13.43
N GLU A 16 14.88 -8.10 14.73
CA GLU A 16 13.80 -8.21 15.72
C GLU A 16 12.95 -6.93 15.79
N GLU A 17 13.57 -5.76 15.61
CA GLU A 17 12.86 -4.48 15.58
C GLU A 17 11.89 -4.41 14.39
N PHE A 18 12.33 -4.81 13.19
CA PHE A 18 11.47 -4.94 12.02
C PHE A 18 10.27 -5.85 12.34
N ALA A 19 10.51 -7.03 12.90
CA ALA A 19 9.44 -7.98 13.23
C ALA A 19 8.42 -7.39 14.21
N ASN A 20 8.89 -6.64 15.21
CA ASN A 20 8.05 -5.98 16.22
C ASN A 20 7.19 -4.84 15.65
N LEU A 21 7.60 -4.24 14.53
CA LEU A 21 6.87 -3.14 13.88
C LEU A 21 5.80 -3.62 12.88
N ILE A 22 5.84 -4.89 12.45
CA ILE A 22 4.87 -5.46 11.49
C ILE A 22 3.40 -5.28 11.94
N PRO A 23 3.01 -5.53 13.21
CA PRO A 23 1.63 -5.33 13.64
C PRO A 23 1.17 -3.87 13.47
N ALA A 24 2.00 -2.90 13.84
CA ALA A 24 1.70 -1.49 13.66
C ALA A 24 1.61 -1.10 12.17
N GLN A 25 2.48 -1.66 11.32
CA GLN A 25 2.41 -1.46 9.87
C GLN A 25 1.06 -1.92 9.32
N ARG A 26 0.58 -3.10 9.73
CA ARG A 26 -0.71 -3.65 9.27
C ARG A 26 -1.87 -2.75 9.65
N LEU A 27 -1.91 -2.29 10.91
CA LEU A 27 -2.94 -1.35 11.37
C LEU A 27 -2.94 -0.06 10.54
N LYS A 28 -1.75 0.47 10.23
CA LYS A 28 -1.63 1.69 9.41
C LYS A 28 -2.13 1.48 7.97
N VAL A 29 -1.82 0.33 7.39
CA VAL A 29 -2.26 -0.06 6.03
C VAL A 29 -3.77 -0.24 5.99
N GLU A 30 -4.34 -0.95 6.97
CA GLU A 30 -5.79 -1.15 7.12
C GLU A 30 -6.53 0.19 7.22
N GLU A 31 -6.05 1.12 8.07
CA GLU A 31 -6.60 2.47 8.21
C GLU A 31 -6.66 3.22 6.86
N LEU A 32 -5.59 3.14 6.06
CA LEU A 32 -5.52 3.82 4.76
C LEU A 32 -6.39 3.15 3.69
N MET A 33 -6.56 1.82 3.78
CA MET A 33 -7.48 1.08 2.91
C MET A 33 -8.95 1.42 3.23
N GLU A 34 -9.32 1.46 4.51
CA GLU A 34 -10.67 1.85 4.94
C GLU A 34 -11.03 3.28 4.49
N LYS A 35 -10.05 4.18 4.50
CA LYS A 35 -10.19 5.56 4.00
C LYS A 35 -10.25 5.66 2.47
N GLY A 36 -9.97 4.57 1.74
CA GLY A 36 -9.93 4.56 0.28
C GLY A 36 -8.74 5.32 -0.34
N VAL A 37 -7.74 5.66 0.48
CA VAL A 37 -6.50 6.33 0.04
C VAL A 37 -5.52 5.31 -0.51
N LEU A 38 -5.43 4.13 0.12
CA LEU A 38 -4.64 3.00 -0.36
C LEU A 38 -5.59 1.96 -0.98
N LEU A 39 -5.41 1.69 -2.28
CA LEU A 39 -6.28 0.80 -3.05
C LEU A 39 -5.81 -0.66 -3.05
N SER A 40 -4.49 -0.88 -2.93
CA SER A 40 -3.91 -2.22 -2.89
C SER A 40 -2.61 -2.23 -2.09
N TYR A 41 -2.28 -3.40 -1.53
CA TYR A 41 -1.05 -3.66 -0.78
C TYR A 41 -0.67 -5.12 -0.96
N SER A 42 0.48 -5.36 -1.58
CA SER A 42 0.95 -6.69 -1.95
C SER A 42 2.40 -6.87 -1.53
N LEU A 43 2.71 -8.00 -0.90
CA LEU A 43 4.06 -8.39 -0.52
C LEU A 43 4.51 -9.56 -1.38
N SER A 44 5.73 -9.51 -1.91
CA SER A 44 6.32 -10.64 -2.63
C SER A 44 6.52 -11.85 -1.72
N LEU A 45 6.49 -13.05 -2.29
CA LEU A 45 6.64 -14.30 -1.53
C LEU A 45 7.97 -14.36 -0.76
N ASP A 46 9.03 -13.85 -1.38
CA ASP A 46 10.38 -13.74 -0.80
C ASP A 46 10.55 -12.52 0.13
N ARG A 47 9.51 -11.69 0.26
CA ARG A 47 9.45 -10.50 1.11
C ARG A 47 10.51 -9.43 0.79
N GLN A 48 11.01 -9.39 -0.44
CA GLN A 48 11.98 -8.39 -0.89
C GLN A 48 11.33 -7.19 -1.58
N LYS A 49 10.09 -7.36 -2.09
CA LYS A 49 9.34 -6.30 -2.76
C LYS A 49 7.96 -6.12 -2.15
N LEU A 50 7.56 -4.87 -2.06
CA LEU A 50 6.22 -4.48 -1.63
C LEU A 50 5.62 -3.51 -2.64
N TRP A 51 4.38 -3.74 -3.04
CA TRP A 51 3.67 -2.88 -3.98
C TRP A 51 2.43 -2.28 -3.33
N CYS A 52 2.24 -0.99 -3.53
CA CYS A 52 1.08 -0.24 -3.09
C CYS A 52 0.50 0.54 -4.26
N ILE A 53 -0.82 0.77 -4.24
CA ILE A 53 -1.44 1.75 -5.13
C ILE A 53 -2.19 2.77 -4.31
N PHE A 54 -1.77 4.02 -4.42
CA PHE A 54 -2.38 5.15 -3.76
C PHE A 54 -3.31 5.90 -4.71
N LYS A 55 -4.35 6.49 -4.15
CA LYS A 55 -5.25 7.45 -4.80
C LYS A 55 -5.15 8.78 -4.06
N THR A 56 -4.41 9.72 -4.63
CA THR A 56 -4.08 11.02 -4.02
C THR A 56 -4.09 12.11 -5.09
N ASP A 57 -3.96 13.37 -4.68
CA ASP A 57 -3.93 14.50 -5.63
C ASP A 57 -2.52 14.83 -6.12
N SER A 58 -1.47 14.33 -5.44
CA SER A 58 -0.07 14.50 -5.89
C SER A 58 0.87 13.40 -5.37
N GLU A 59 2.06 13.32 -5.96
CA GLU A 59 3.18 12.51 -5.46
C GLU A 59 3.64 12.95 -4.06
N ILE A 60 3.54 14.24 -3.74
CA ILE A 60 3.90 14.78 -2.41
C ILE A 60 3.02 14.17 -1.32
N GLU A 61 1.71 14.07 -1.56
CA GLU A 61 0.81 13.40 -0.61
C GLU A 61 1.16 11.92 -0.42
N VAL A 62 1.58 11.23 -1.49
CA VAL A 62 2.05 9.84 -1.38
C VAL A 62 3.25 9.77 -0.44
N MET A 63 4.23 10.67 -0.61
CA MET A 63 5.41 10.76 0.26
C MET A 63 5.01 11.01 1.73
N GLU A 64 4.04 11.89 1.99
CA GLU A 64 3.52 12.14 3.33
C GLU A 64 2.90 10.88 3.95
N PHE A 65 2.08 10.15 3.19
CA PHE A 65 1.47 8.91 3.69
C PHE A 65 2.51 7.83 4.02
N ILE A 66 3.46 7.57 3.10
CA ILE A 66 4.48 6.54 3.32
C ILE A 66 5.48 6.95 4.39
N SER A 67 5.73 8.25 4.60
CA SER A 67 6.58 8.74 5.71
C SER A 67 6.02 8.37 7.09
N GLY A 68 4.70 8.18 7.18
CA GLY A 68 4.02 7.71 8.39
C GLY A 68 3.99 6.19 8.57
N PHE A 69 4.58 5.41 7.65
CA PHE A 69 4.64 3.96 7.80
C PHE A 69 5.60 3.57 8.93
N PRO A 70 5.18 2.70 9.88
CA PRO A 70 6.07 2.21 10.94
C PRO A 70 7.37 1.59 10.43
N LEU A 71 7.34 0.94 9.26
CA LEU A 71 8.51 0.31 8.65
C LEU A 71 9.27 1.20 7.65
N ILE A 72 8.91 2.49 7.49
CA ILE A 72 9.48 3.34 6.43
C ILE A 72 11.01 3.38 6.42
N LYS A 73 11.65 3.34 7.60
CA LYS A 73 13.12 3.37 7.72
C LYS A 73 13.82 2.16 7.09
N TYR A 74 13.08 1.08 6.82
CA TYR A 74 13.55 -0.14 6.15
C TYR A 74 13.12 -0.20 4.70
N MET A 75 12.35 0.76 4.20
CA MET A 75 11.71 0.70 2.89
C MET A 75 12.36 1.71 1.96
N THR A 76 12.74 1.29 0.75
CA THR A 76 13.21 2.22 -0.30
C THR A 76 12.11 2.40 -1.35
N PRO A 77 11.36 3.51 -1.32
CA PRO A 77 10.25 3.73 -2.24
C PRO A 77 10.70 4.17 -3.63
N MET A 78 10.00 3.69 -4.64
CA MET A 78 9.94 4.24 -5.99
C MET A 78 8.48 4.56 -6.31
N ILE A 79 8.18 5.83 -6.60
CA ILE A 79 6.82 6.29 -6.87
C ILE A 79 6.67 6.52 -8.37
N THR A 80 5.57 6.04 -8.95
CA THR A 80 5.23 6.23 -10.37
C THR A 80 3.77 6.63 -10.51
N GLU A 81 3.50 7.77 -11.14
CA GLU A 81 2.13 8.16 -11.50
C GLU A 81 1.59 7.22 -12.58
N LEU A 82 0.36 6.77 -12.39
CA LEU A 82 -0.32 5.83 -13.27
C LEU A 82 -1.35 6.56 -14.11
N MET A 83 -1.37 6.26 -15.42
CA MET A 83 -2.49 6.66 -16.28
C MET A 83 -3.78 5.93 -15.92
N PHE A 84 -3.68 4.65 -15.50
CA PHE A 84 -4.80 3.87 -14.98
C PHE A 84 -4.33 2.69 -14.13
N HIS A 85 -5.13 2.31 -13.13
CA HIS A 85 -5.07 1.03 -12.44
C HIS A 85 -6.45 0.35 -12.50
N ASN A 86 -6.55 -0.72 -13.28
CA ASN A 86 -7.80 -1.48 -13.46
C ASN A 86 -7.87 -2.65 -12.48
N MET A 87 -8.99 -2.77 -11.78
CA MET A 87 -9.30 -3.89 -10.89
C MET A 87 -10.54 -4.60 -11.39
N ILE A 88 -10.60 -5.92 -11.28
CA ILE A 88 -11.84 -6.65 -11.50
C ILE A 88 -12.73 -6.37 -10.30
N ALA A 89 -13.81 -5.61 -10.51
CA ALA A 89 -14.79 -5.38 -9.46
C ALA A 89 -15.40 -6.72 -9.03
N ALA A 90 -15.38 -7.01 -7.72
CA ALA A 90 -16.14 -8.12 -7.18
C ALA A 90 -17.62 -7.88 -7.54
N ARG A 91 -18.19 -8.72 -8.39
CA ARG A 91 -19.61 -8.66 -8.72
C ARG A 91 -20.38 -9.14 -7.50
N ILE A 92 -20.92 -8.22 -6.71
CA ILE A 92 -21.92 -8.57 -5.70
C ILE A 92 -23.13 -9.10 -6.47
N PRO A 93 -23.60 -10.33 -6.23
CA PRO A 93 -24.85 -10.80 -6.81
C PRO A 93 -25.97 -9.85 -6.32
N LEU A 94 -26.68 -9.22 -7.25
CA LEU A 94 -27.88 -8.46 -6.90
C LEU A 94 -28.93 -9.48 -6.47
N PHE A 95 -29.19 -9.58 -5.17
CA PHE A 95 -30.33 -10.33 -4.67
C PHE A 95 -31.59 -9.53 -5.01
N SER A 96 -32.47 -10.11 -5.83
CA SER A 96 -33.78 -9.55 -6.12
C SER A 96 -34.68 -9.76 -4.89
N LEU A 97 -35.13 -8.67 -4.26
CA LEU A 97 -36.22 -8.71 -3.29
C LEU A 97 -37.53 -8.55 -4.07
N ASN A 98 -38.05 -9.67 -4.61
CA ASN A 98 -39.40 -9.76 -5.14
C ASN A 98 -40.36 -10.27 -4.06
#